data_AF-A0A364JUV0-F1
#
_entry.id   AF-A0A364JUV0-F1
#
_cell.length_a   1.000
_cell.length_b   1.000
_cell.length_c   1.000
_cell.angle_alpha   90.00
_cell.angle_beta   90.00
_cell.angle_gamma   90.00
#
_symmetry.space_group_name_H-M   'P 1'
#
loop_
_entity.id
_entity.type
_entity.pdbx_description
1 polymer ?
#
loop_
_entity_poly.entity_id
_entity_poly.type
_entity_poly.pdbx_seq_one_letter_code
_entity_poly.pdbx_strand_id
1 'polypeptide(L)'
;MQKKLLDQFLGSQIPGMSGSIRDKAGQASELAKRNPLATGALAAAILGTKTGRKLAGNVAKVGGVAAIAGLGYLAYKNYKSGQAPETVQPKENALETISLPPAESPFHPQSPEMSNSFALTLIQAMIAAAKADGHI
;
A
#
# COMPACT_ATOMS: atom_id res chain seq x y z
N MET A 1 -5.01 -6.43 -19.83
CA MET A 1 -3.90 -7.37 -19.54
C MET A 1 -3.48 -7.44 -18.05
N GLN A 2 -3.88 -6.51 -17.17
CA GLN A 2 -3.44 -6.49 -15.76
C GLN A 2 -3.94 -7.66 -14.90
N LYS A 3 -5.12 -8.23 -15.19
CA LYS A 3 -5.67 -9.36 -14.43
C LYS A 3 -4.83 -10.64 -14.58
N LYS A 4 -4.23 -10.86 -15.76
CA LYS A 4 -3.44 -12.06 -16.05
C LYS A 4 -2.14 -12.15 -15.24
N LEU A 5 -1.45 -11.03 -15.04
CA LEU A 5 -0.20 -10.99 -14.27
C LEU A 5 -0.45 -11.23 -12.77
N LEU A 6 -1.54 -10.68 -12.24
CA LEU A 6 -1.96 -10.96 -10.87
C LEU A 6 -2.39 -12.43 -10.72
N ASP A 7 -3.15 -12.97 -11.67
CA ASP A 7 -3.53 -14.39 -11.64
C ASP A 7 -2.31 -15.32 -11.72
N GLN A 8 -1.30 -14.96 -12.51
CA GLN A 8 -0.07 -15.76 -12.66
C GLN A 8 0.87 -15.66 -11.45
N PHE A 9 0.95 -14.51 -10.79
CA PHE A 9 1.74 -14.34 -9.57
C PHE A 9 1.04 -14.96 -8.35
N LEU A 10 -0.26 -14.73 -8.19
CA LEU A 10 -1.03 -15.27 -7.06
C LEU A 10 -1.35 -16.76 -7.19
N GLY A 11 -1.38 -17.29 -8.42
CA GLY A 11 -1.53 -18.71 -8.74
C GLY A 11 -0.22 -19.50 -8.63
N SER A 12 0.92 -18.85 -8.37
CA SER A 12 2.19 -19.55 -8.18
C SER A 12 2.18 -20.35 -6.87
N GLN A 13 2.30 -21.67 -7.00
CA GLN A 13 2.25 -22.62 -5.90
C GLN A 13 3.62 -22.63 -5.20
N ILE A 14 3.67 -22.26 -3.91
CA ILE A 14 4.91 -22.26 -3.13
C ILE A 14 5.30 -23.72 -2.84
N PRO A 15 6.53 -24.16 -3.17
CA PRO A 15 6.99 -25.52 -2.88
C PRO A 15 6.91 -25.84 -1.38
N GLY A 16 6.31 -26.98 -1.03
CA GLY A 16 6.15 -27.43 0.37
C GLY A 16 4.86 -26.96 1.06
N MET A 17 4.02 -26.16 0.39
CA MET A 17 2.74 -25.72 0.91
C MET A 17 1.62 -26.16 -0.05
N SER A 18 0.64 -26.94 0.44
CA SER A 18 -0.53 -27.35 -0.37
C SER A 18 -1.47 -26.15 -0.58
N GLY A 19 -1.64 -25.70 -1.83
CA GLY A 19 -2.51 -24.60 -2.27
C GLY A 19 -1.76 -23.34 -2.74
N SER A 20 -2.39 -22.54 -3.62
CA SER A 20 -1.82 -21.27 -4.10
C SER A 20 -1.87 -20.19 -3.02
N ILE A 21 -1.02 -19.18 -3.15
CA ILE A 21 -1.01 -18.00 -2.26
C ILE A 21 -2.39 -17.32 -2.27
N ARG A 22 -3.05 -17.32 -3.44
CA ARG A 22 -4.41 -16.81 -3.59
C ARG A 22 -5.44 -17.56 -2.78
N ASP A 23 -5.37 -18.89 -2.77
CA ASP A 23 -6.35 -19.73 -2.09
C ASP A 23 -6.26 -19.54 -0.57
N LYS A 24 -5.03 -19.44 -0.05
CA LYS A 24 -4.82 -19.16 1.39
C LYS A 24 -5.19 -17.74 1.77
N ALA A 25 -4.86 -16.76 0.92
CA ALA A 25 -5.27 -15.38 1.13
C ALA A 25 -6.80 -15.23 1.07
N GLY A 26 -7.46 -15.93 0.15
CA GLY A 26 -8.91 -16.01 0.03
C GLY A 26 -9.54 -16.64 1.26
N GLN A 27 -9.01 -17.77 1.72
CA GLN A 27 -9.48 -18.45 2.92
C GLN A 27 -9.29 -17.62 4.19
N ALA A 28 -8.16 -16.91 4.32
CA ALA A 28 -7.91 -15.98 5.43
C ALA A 28 -8.85 -14.76 5.38
N SER A 29 -9.09 -14.20 4.19
CA SER A 29 -10.03 -13.10 3.98
C SER A 29 -11.47 -13.53 4.31
N GLU A 30 -11.85 -14.73 3.91
CA GLU A 30 -13.18 -15.28 4.17
C GLU A 30 -13.37 -15.60 5.66
N LEU A 31 -12.33 -16.13 6.34
CA LEU A 31 -12.34 -16.34 7.78
C LEU A 31 -12.47 -15.00 8.54
N ALA A 32 -11.77 -13.97 8.08
CA ALA A 32 -11.86 -12.62 8.64
C ALA A 32 -13.24 -11.97 8.40
N LYS A 33 -13.85 -12.19 7.23
CA LYS A 33 -15.22 -11.72 6.94
C LYS A 33 -16.26 -12.44 7.78
N ARG A 34 -16.06 -13.73 8.07
CA ARG A 34 -16.96 -14.53 8.91
C ARG A 34 -16.82 -14.19 10.39
N ASN A 35 -15.63 -13.78 10.85
CA ASN A 35 -15.38 -13.43 12.25
C ASN A 35 -14.58 -12.12 12.41
N PRO A 36 -15.10 -10.97 11.98
CA PRO A 36 -14.35 -9.71 11.97
C PRO A 36 -13.97 -9.26 13.37
N LEU A 37 -14.83 -9.52 14.36
CA LEU A 37 -14.56 -9.19 15.77
C LEU A 37 -13.44 -10.05 16.35
N ALA A 38 -13.44 -11.35 16.10
CA ALA A 38 -12.39 -12.24 16.60
C ALA A 38 -11.04 -11.97 15.91
N THR A 39 -11.06 -11.73 14.60
CA THR A 39 -9.86 -11.33 13.85
C THR A 39 -9.34 -9.97 14.30
N GLY A 40 -10.21 -9.00 14.52
CA GLY A 40 -9.86 -7.68 15.06
C GLY A 40 -9.29 -7.76 16.48
N ALA A 41 -9.87 -8.58 17.34
CA ALA A 41 -9.38 -8.81 18.70
C ALA A 41 -8.00 -9.49 18.72
N LEU A 42 -7.78 -10.46 17.84
CA LEU A 42 -6.48 -11.11 17.71
C LEU A 42 -5.41 -10.13 17.18
N ALA A 43 -5.75 -9.32 16.17
CA ALA A 43 -4.86 -8.27 15.67
C ALA A 43 -4.56 -7.23 16.76
N ALA A 44 -5.56 -6.80 17.53
CA ALA A 44 -5.39 -5.90 18.66
C ALA A 44 -4.54 -6.52 19.78
N ALA A 45 -4.66 -7.82 20.07
CA ALA A 45 -3.81 -8.49 21.05
C ALA A 45 -2.34 -8.55 20.60
N ILE A 46 -2.10 -8.79 19.31
CA ILE A 46 -0.75 -8.82 18.74
C ILE A 46 -0.14 -7.40 18.68
N LEU A 47 -0.89 -6.39 18.21
CA LEU A 47 -0.38 -5.02 18.03
C LEU A 47 -0.42 -4.18 19.32
N GLY A 48 -1.34 -4.52 20.23
CA GLY A 48 -1.56 -3.83 21.50
C GLY A 48 -0.54 -4.21 22.56
N THR A 49 0.07 -5.39 22.47
CA THR A 49 1.10 -5.82 23.44
C THR A 49 2.51 -5.44 22.97
N LYS A 50 3.38 -5.06 23.91
CA LYS A 50 4.78 -4.70 23.64
C LYS A 50 5.54 -5.86 22.99
N THR A 51 5.27 -7.09 23.42
CA THR A 51 5.90 -8.30 22.87
C THR A 51 5.41 -8.59 21.45
N GLY A 52 4.09 -8.53 21.21
CA GLY A 52 3.55 -8.77 19.87
C GLY A 52 4.02 -7.72 18.85
N ARG A 53 4.11 -6.44 19.23
CA ARG A 53 4.68 -5.39 18.38
C ARG A 53 6.17 -5.60 18.08
N LYS A 54 6.97 -6.03 19.07
CA LYS A 54 8.39 -6.35 18.87
C LYS A 54 8.55 -7.52 17.89
N LEU A 55 7.76 -8.58 18.06
CA LEU A 55 7.79 -9.73 17.17
C LEU A 55 7.35 -9.35 15.75
N ALA A 56 6.23 -8.64 15.60
CA ALA A 56 5.76 -8.15 14.30
C ALA A 56 6.79 -7.26 13.61
N GLY A 57 7.44 -6.35 14.35
CA GLY A 57 8.50 -5.49 13.81
C GLY A 57 9.74 -6.28 13.36
N ASN A 58 10.15 -7.30 14.11
CA ASN A 58 11.28 -8.15 13.74
C ASN A 58 10.97 -9.01 12.51
N VAL A 59 9.78 -9.61 12.46
CA VAL A 59 9.32 -10.39 11.29
C VAL A 59 9.19 -9.49 10.06
N ALA A 60 8.65 -8.28 10.20
CA ALA A 60 8.56 -7.33 9.09
C ALA A 60 9.94 -6.92 8.55
N LYS A 61 10.92 -6.71 9.43
CA LYS A 61 12.30 -6.40 9.02
C LYS A 61 12.94 -7.57 8.26
N VAL A 62 12.90 -8.76 8.83
CA VAL A 62 13.51 -9.96 8.22
C VAL A 62 12.79 -10.34 6.92
N GLY A 63 11.45 -10.34 6.94
CA GLY A 63 10.62 -10.62 5.77
C GLY A 63 10.79 -9.57 4.67
N GLY A 64 10.90 -8.29 5.03
CA GLY A 64 11.15 -7.20 4.08
C GLY A 64 12.51 -7.33 3.39
N VAL A 65 13.57 -7.60 4.15
CA VAL A 65 14.90 -7.84 3.57
C VAL A 65 14.90 -9.08 2.67
N ALA A 66 14.26 -10.18 3.10
CA ALA A 66 14.14 -11.40 2.30
C ALA A 66 13.35 -11.16 0.99
N ALA A 67 12.29 -10.35 1.02
CA ALA A 67 11.52 -10.01 -0.16
C ALA A 67 12.36 -9.21 -1.19
N ILE A 68 13.12 -8.20 -0.73
CA ILE A 68 14.01 -7.41 -1.59
C ILE A 68 15.11 -8.32 -2.17
N ALA A 69 15.72 -9.16 -1.35
CA ALA A 69 16.74 -10.11 -1.80
C ALA A 69 16.18 -11.12 -2.82
N GLY A 70 14.96 -11.61 -2.62
CA GLY A 70 14.26 -12.51 -3.54
C GLY A 70 14.00 -11.85 -4.91
N LEU A 71 13.52 -10.60 -4.92
CA LEU A 71 13.33 -9.84 -6.16
C LEU A 71 14.65 -9.56 -6.88
N GLY A 72 15.69 -9.16 -6.14
CA GLY A 72 17.02 -8.95 -6.70
C GLY A 72 17.62 -10.21 -7.32
N TYR A 73 17.46 -11.35 -6.65
CA TYR A 73 17.91 -12.65 -7.17
C TYR A 73 17.14 -13.05 -8.44
N LEU A 74 15.82 -12.85 -8.46
CA LEU A 74 15.01 -13.10 -9.64
C LEU A 74 15.45 -12.23 -10.82
N ALA A 75 15.70 -10.93 -10.59
CA ALA A 75 16.19 -10.02 -11.61
C ALA A 75 17.56 -10.45 -12.16
N TYR A 76 18.50 -10.84 -11.30
CA TYR A 76 19.81 -11.35 -11.71
C TYR A 76 19.71 -12.63 -12.54
N LYS A 77 18.86 -13.58 -12.09
CA LYS A 77 18.59 -14.82 -12.82
C LYS A 77 18.00 -14.54 -14.20
N ASN A 78 17.04 -13.63 -14.29
CA ASN A 78 16.40 -13.25 -15.55
C ASN A 78 17.45 -12.65 -16.52
N TYR A 79 18.30 -11.75 -16.03
CA TYR A 79 19.41 -11.20 -16.81
C TYR A 79 20.36 -12.27 -17.35
N LYS A 80 20.78 -13.23 -16.50
CA LYS A 80 21.64 -14.34 -16.91
C LYS A 80 20.96 -15.29 -17.91
N SER A 81 19.65 -15.46 -17.82
CA SER A 81 18.88 -16.30 -18.73
C SER A 81 18.58 -15.66 -20.08
N GLY A 82 19.03 -14.42 -20.33
CA GLY A 82 18.73 -13.69 -21.57
C GLY A 82 17.25 -13.30 -21.72
N GLN A 83 16.44 -13.49 -20.67
CA GLN A 83 15.09 -12.93 -20.61
C GLN A 83 15.24 -11.43 -20.39
N ALA A 84 14.73 -10.64 -21.33
CA ALA A 84 14.56 -9.22 -21.13
C ALA A 84 13.84 -9.03 -19.78
N PRO A 85 14.29 -8.11 -18.90
CA PRO A 85 13.48 -7.71 -17.77
C PRO A 85 12.08 -7.47 -18.32
N GLU A 86 11.03 -8.06 -17.73
CA GLU A 86 9.71 -7.49 -17.97
C GLU A 86 9.91 -6.03 -17.64
N THR A 87 9.79 -5.19 -18.66
CA THR A 87 9.67 -3.78 -18.45
C THR A 87 8.43 -3.70 -17.59
N VAL A 88 8.66 -3.55 -16.28
CA VAL A 88 7.85 -2.64 -15.50
C VAL A 88 8.04 -1.36 -16.28
N GLN A 89 7.23 -1.21 -17.33
CA GLN A 89 6.92 0.09 -17.89
C GLN A 89 6.76 0.88 -16.62
N PRO A 90 7.54 1.96 -16.41
CA PRO A 90 7.07 2.99 -15.54
C PRO A 90 5.59 3.04 -15.90
N LYS A 91 4.71 2.89 -14.90
CA LYS A 91 3.53 3.69 -15.02
C LYS A 91 4.15 5.09 -15.18
N GLU A 92 4.38 5.51 -16.43
CA GLU A 92 3.54 6.53 -16.98
C GLU A 92 2.18 6.29 -16.30
N ASN A 93 2.00 6.79 -15.07
CA ASN A 93 1.61 8.16 -14.90
C ASN A 93 1.62 8.84 -16.29
N ALA A 94 0.74 8.34 -17.20
CA ALA A 94 -0.27 9.16 -17.79
C ALA A 94 -0.50 10.16 -16.69
N LEU A 95 0.11 11.34 -16.86
CA LEU A 95 -0.20 12.53 -16.11
C LEU A 95 -1.69 12.38 -15.92
N GLU A 96 -2.10 11.86 -14.75
CA GLU A 96 -3.49 11.53 -14.52
C GLU A 96 -4.06 12.88 -14.73
N THR A 97 -4.80 13.03 -15.83
CA THR A 97 -5.40 14.28 -16.24
C THR A 97 -6.16 14.62 -14.99
N ILE A 98 -5.60 15.55 -14.19
CA ILE A 98 -6.02 15.76 -12.81
C ILE A 98 -7.47 16.10 -13.01
N SER A 99 -8.34 15.13 -12.74
CA SER A 99 -9.72 15.28 -13.11
C SER A 99 -10.17 16.42 -12.24
N LEU A 100 -10.66 17.49 -12.88
CA LEU A 100 -11.03 18.69 -12.16
C LEU A 100 -11.92 18.24 -11.00
N PRO A 101 -11.66 18.71 -9.78
CA PRO A 101 -12.49 18.34 -8.65
C PRO A 101 -13.95 18.61 -9.03
N PRO A 102 -14.91 17.76 -8.63
CA PRO A 102 -16.32 17.99 -8.89
C PRO A 102 -16.69 19.45 -8.59
N ALA A 103 -17.54 20.07 -9.41
CA ALA A 103 -17.89 21.48 -9.25
C ALA A 103 -18.40 21.81 -7.83
N GLU A 104 -18.99 20.82 -7.16
CA GLU A 104 -19.50 20.89 -5.78
C GLU A 104 -18.46 20.47 -4.71
N SER A 105 -17.17 20.49 -5.05
CA SER A 105 -16.12 20.29 -4.06
C SER A 105 -16.16 21.41 -3.03
N PRO A 106 -16.08 21.11 -1.72
CA PRO A 106 -15.97 22.15 -0.69
C PRO A 106 -14.68 22.96 -0.79
N PHE A 107 -13.74 22.54 -1.64
CA PHE A 107 -12.50 23.25 -1.95
C PHE A 107 -12.55 23.98 -3.31
N HIS A 108 -13.71 24.06 -3.96
CA HIS A 108 -13.87 24.83 -5.18
C HIS A 108 -13.84 26.34 -4.86
N PRO A 109 -13.09 27.17 -5.62
CA PRO A 109 -12.91 28.59 -5.30
C PRO A 109 -14.20 29.42 -5.34
N GLN A 110 -15.24 28.92 -6.00
CA GLN A 110 -16.58 29.52 -6.04
C GLN A 110 -17.62 28.78 -5.17
N SER A 111 -17.19 27.85 -4.31
CA SER A 111 -18.13 27.17 -3.41
C SER A 111 -18.69 28.15 -2.36
N PRO A 112 -19.99 28.07 -2.02
CA PRO A 112 -20.61 28.92 -1.00
C PRO A 112 -19.97 28.79 0.38
N GLU A 113 -19.37 27.63 0.65
CA GLU A 113 -18.68 27.28 1.90
C GLU A 113 -17.29 27.94 2.01
N MET A 114 -16.73 28.43 0.90
CA MET A 114 -15.44 29.15 0.88
C MET A 114 -15.64 30.59 1.35
N SER A 115 -15.62 30.78 2.68
CA SER A 115 -15.62 32.11 3.30
C SER A 115 -14.20 32.71 3.36
N ASN A 116 -14.09 34.05 3.35
CA ASN A 116 -12.81 34.73 3.57
C ASN A 116 -12.13 34.30 4.88
N SER A 117 -12.91 34.02 5.93
CA SER A 117 -12.41 33.48 7.20
C SER A 117 -11.79 32.10 7.04
N PHE A 118 -12.41 31.19 6.28
CA PHE A 118 -11.87 29.86 6.04
C PHE A 118 -10.54 29.92 5.27
N ALA A 119 -10.47 30.73 4.21
CA ALA A 119 -9.23 30.95 3.48
C ALA A 119 -8.11 31.49 4.37
N LEU A 120 -8.42 32.46 5.23
CA LEU A 120 -7.45 33.05 6.15
C LEU A 120 -6.95 32.04 7.19
N THR A 121 -7.84 31.22 7.75
CA THR A 121 -7.46 30.11 8.66
C THR A 121 -6.62 29.06 7.94
N LEU A 122 -6.96 28.71 6.70
CA LEU A 122 -6.21 27.75 5.89
C LEU A 122 -4.77 28.23 5.63
N ILE A 123 -4.60 29.51 5.25
CA ILE A 123 -3.28 30.12 5.04
C ILE A 123 -2.45 30.13 6.33
N GLN A 124 -3.04 30.50 7.47
CA GLN A 124 -2.34 30.46 8.77
C GLN A 124 -1.88 29.05 9.14
N ALA A 125 -2.72 28.04 8.92
CA ALA A 125 -2.38 26.64 9.16
C ALA A 125 -1.23 26.18 8.26
N MET A 126 -1.23 26.54 6.97
CA MET A 126 -0.14 26.23 6.05
C MET A 126 1.18 26.87 6.48
N ILE A 127 1.16 28.14 6.89
CA ILE A 127 2.35 28.84 7.41
C ILE A 127 2.87 28.15 8.68
N ALA A 128 1.98 27.80 9.62
CA ALA A 128 2.37 27.12 10.85
C ALA A 128 2.97 25.73 10.58
N ALA A 129 2.40 24.97 9.65
CA ALA A 129 2.91 23.67 9.24
C ALA A 129 4.29 23.77 8.57
N ALA A 130 4.47 24.72 7.64
CA ALA A 130 5.76 24.96 6.98
C ALA A 130 6.86 25.36 7.98
N LYS A 131 6.51 26.20 8.97
CA LYS A 131 7.44 26.55 10.05
C LYS A 131 7.77 25.37 10.97
N ALA A 132 6.83 24.46 11.20
CA ALA A 132 7.03 23.27 12.04
C ALA A 132 7.85 22.19 11.34
N ASP A 133 7.83 22.13 10.01
CA ASP A 133 8.61 21.20 9.18
C ASP A 133 10.13 21.51 9.20
N GLY A 134 10.54 22.61 9.82
CA GLY A 134 11.95 22.90 10.13
C GLY A 134 12.81 23.31 8.94
N HIS A 135 12.22 23.46 7.75
CA HIS A 135 12.88 24.02 6.57
C HIS A 135 12.63 25.53 6.50
N ILE A 136 13.64 26.33 6.85
CA ILE A 136 13.75 27.74 6.45
C ILE A 136 14.61 27.79 5.18
#